data_AF-A0A820GCP8-F1
#
_entry.id   AF-A0A820GCP8-F1
#
_cell.length_a   1.000
_cell.length_b   1.000
_cell.length_c   1.000
_cell.angle_alpha   90.00
_cell.angle_beta   90.00
_cell.angle_gamma   90.00
#
_symmetry.space_group_name_H-M   'P 1'
#
loop_
_entity.id
_entity.type
_entity.pdbx_description
1 polymer ?
#
loop_
_entity_poly.entity_id
_entity_poly.type
_entity_poly.pdbx_seq_one_letter_code
_entity_poly.pdbx_strand_id
1 'polypeptide(L)'
;MPAFGKALSGHVRMPKNSQYALIFSSDPGTVSFANDTANGNSFFTAALLNHIVRDEIPLEQMMKQVTKELLEKSNKRQRPWINSCIHEEFVFKNY
;
A
#
# COMPACT_ATOMS: atom_id res chain seq x y z
N MET A 1 -9.24 -27.67 34.45
CA MET A 1 -8.34 -27.07 33.44
C MET A 1 -8.97 -25.74 32.99
N PRO A 2 -8.32 -24.58 33.17
CA PRO A 2 -8.98 -23.30 32.94
C PRO A 2 -9.05 -22.99 31.44
N ALA A 3 -10.22 -22.50 31.01
CA ALA A 3 -10.49 -22.09 29.65
C ALA A 3 -9.68 -20.84 29.29
N PHE A 4 -8.95 -20.94 28.18
CA PHE A 4 -8.17 -19.88 27.57
C PHE A 4 -9.09 -18.71 27.18
N GLY A 5 -8.90 -17.56 27.85
CA GLY A 5 -9.24 -16.22 27.36
C GLY A 5 -10.68 -15.96 26.89
N LYS A 6 -11.53 -15.46 27.78
CA LYS A 6 -12.64 -14.56 27.39
C LYS A 6 -12.04 -13.30 26.76
N ALA A 7 -11.81 -13.32 25.45
CA ALA A 7 -11.39 -12.15 24.69
C ALA A 7 -12.61 -11.23 24.47
N LEU A 8 -12.67 -10.14 25.23
CA LEU A 8 -13.28 -8.82 24.94
C LEU A 8 -14.59 -8.83 24.12
N SER A 9 -15.66 -8.50 24.84
CA SER A 9 -17.07 -8.34 24.43
C SER A 9 -17.33 -7.13 23.50
N GLY A 10 -16.62 -7.02 22.37
CA GLY A 10 -16.84 -5.92 21.43
C GLY A 10 -16.03 -5.97 20.13
N HIS A 11 -15.44 -7.11 19.79
CA HIS A 11 -14.56 -7.23 18.63
C HIS A 11 -15.34 -7.47 17.34
N VAL A 12 -15.42 -6.43 16.51
CA VAL A 12 -15.63 -6.62 15.06
C VAL A 12 -14.47 -7.47 14.56
N ARG A 13 -14.74 -8.74 14.28
CA ARG A 13 -13.79 -9.61 13.59
C ARG A 13 -13.93 -9.38 12.10
N MET A 14 -12.80 -9.31 11.41
CA MET A 14 -12.80 -9.40 9.96
C MET A 14 -13.41 -10.75 9.55
N PRO A 15 -14.37 -10.77 8.61
CA PRO A 15 -14.86 -11.99 7.99
C PRO A 15 -13.70 -12.88 7.53
N LYS A 16 -13.90 -14.21 7.57
CA LYS A 16 -12.86 -15.19 7.19
C LYS A 16 -12.35 -15.02 5.75
N ASN A 17 -13.15 -14.43 4.88
CA ASN A 17 -12.84 -14.22 3.47
C ASN A 17 -12.50 -12.74 3.17
N SER A 18 -12.17 -11.95 4.19
CA SER A 18 -11.74 -10.57 3.97
C SER A 18 -10.35 -10.51 3.36
N GLN A 19 -10.27 -9.89 2.19
CA GLN A 19 -9.04 -9.58 1.49
C GLN A 19 -8.71 -8.10 1.69
N TYR A 20 -7.46 -7.79 2.03
CA TYR A 20 -7.00 -6.42 2.24
C TYR A 20 -5.53 -6.28 1.86
N ALA A 21 -5.16 -5.06 1.47
CA ALA A 21 -3.78 -4.64 1.29
C ALA A 21 -3.54 -3.35 2.08
N LEU A 22 -2.46 -3.37 2.86
CA LEU A 22 -1.93 -2.23 3.60
C LEU A 22 -0.66 -1.79 2.87
N ILE A 23 -0.73 -0.62 2.23
CA ILE A 23 0.35 -0.07 1.44
C ILE A 23 0.90 1.16 2.17
N PHE A 24 2.09 1.03 2.71
CA PHE A 24 2.82 2.09 3.38
C PHE A 24 3.72 2.82 2.39
N SER A 25 3.81 4.15 2.55
CA SER A 25 4.62 5.01 1.68
C SER A 25 6.13 4.78 1.83
N SER A 26 6.58 4.25 2.97
CA SER A 26 7.98 3.95 3.27
C SER A 26 8.08 2.66 4.07
N ASP A 27 9.28 2.05 4.08
CA ASP A 27 9.60 0.91 4.92
C ASP A 27 9.78 1.29 6.40
N PRO A 28 9.60 0.34 7.33
CA PRO A 28 9.74 0.62 8.76
C PRO A 28 11.11 1.20 9.10
N GLY A 29 11.12 2.31 9.85
CA GLY A 29 12.36 2.97 10.26
C GLY A 29 12.96 3.94 9.24
N THR A 30 12.31 4.15 8.08
CA THR A 30 12.73 5.13 7.08
C THR A 30 11.75 6.31 6.97
N VAL A 31 12.21 7.38 6.33
CA VAL A 31 11.45 8.63 6.18
C VAL A 31 10.61 8.58 4.90
N SER A 32 9.33 8.96 5.03
CA SER A 32 8.50 9.25 3.86
C SER A 32 8.73 10.69 3.42
N PHE A 33 9.29 10.88 2.24
CA PHE A 33 9.72 12.18 1.75
C PHE A 33 8.57 12.94 1.07
N ALA A 34 8.44 14.23 1.39
CA ALA A 34 7.69 15.18 0.57
C ALA A 34 8.39 15.34 -0.79
N ASN A 35 7.64 15.72 -1.83
CA ASN A 35 8.27 16.06 -3.10
C ASN A 35 8.93 17.46 -3.02
N ASP A 36 9.64 17.84 -4.09
CA ASP A 36 10.36 19.13 -4.15
C ASP A 36 9.44 20.36 -4.27
N THR A 37 8.12 20.15 -4.40
CA THR A 37 7.13 21.22 -4.53
C THR A 37 6.43 21.44 -3.19
N ALA A 38 6.50 22.65 -2.65
CA ALA A 38 5.91 22.99 -1.34
C ALA A 38 4.41 22.63 -1.20
N ASN A 39 3.66 22.66 -2.31
CA ASN A 39 2.23 22.31 -2.34
C ASN A 39 1.94 21.01 -3.14
N GLY A 40 2.96 20.19 -3.37
CA GLY A 40 2.84 18.96 -4.14
C GLY A 40 2.45 17.75 -3.30
N ASN A 41 2.00 16.69 -3.99
CA ASN A 41 1.85 15.37 -3.39
C ASN A 41 3.23 14.82 -2.96
N SER A 42 3.27 14.02 -1.89
CA SER A 42 4.49 13.27 -1.52
C SER A 42 5.01 12.45 -2.70
N PHE A 43 6.30 12.08 -2.71
CA PHE A 43 6.83 11.26 -3.81
C PHE A 43 6.03 9.97 -4.02
N PHE A 44 5.62 9.31 -2.93
CA PHE A 44 4.78 8.12 -2.98
C PHE A 44 3.40 8.42 -3.57
N THR A 45 2.70 9.43 -3.06
CA THR A 45 1.35 9.78 -3.53
C THR A 45 1.36 10.21 -5.00
N ALA A 46 2.38 10.97 -5.41
CA ALA A 46 2.54 11.39 -6.80
C ALA A 46 2.77 10.18 -7.72
N ALA A 47 3.65 9.24 -7.34
CA ALA A 47 3.87 8.01 -8.11
C ALA A 47 2.63 7.11 -8.14
N LEU A 48 1.92 6.97 -7.02
CA LEU A 48 0.68 6.20 -6.96
C LEU A 48 -0.36 6.74 -7.94
N LEU A 49 -0.59 8.06 -7.95
CA LEU A 49 -1.57 8.69 -8.84
C LEU A 49 -1.23 8.51 -10.32
N ASN A 50 0.05 8.45 -10.68
CA ASN A 50 0.48 8.22 -12.06
C ASN A 50 0.15 6.80 -12.58
N HIS A 51 -0.03 5.84 -11.68
CA HIS A 51 -0.15 4.42 -12.02
C HIS A 51 -1.48 3.77 -11.62
N ILE A 52 -2.24 4.35 -10.68
CA ILE A 52 -3.40 3.69 -10.05
C ILE A 52 -4.57 3.37 -10.99
N VAL A 53 -4.67 3.99 -12.17
CA VAL A 53 -5.73 3.72 -13.17
C VAL A 53 -5.18 3.56 -14.59
N ARG A 54 -3.87 3.80 -14.79
CA ARG A 54 -3.32 4.03 -16.13
C ARG A 54 -3.29 2.80 -17.03
N ASP A 55 -3.05 1.63 -16.43
CA ASP A 55 -2.65 0.43 -17.20
C ASP A 55 -3.61 -0.77 -17.04
N GLU A 56 -4.68 -0.65 -16.23
CA GLU A 56 -5.59 -1.77 -15.89
C GLU A 56 -4.84 -3.09 -15.56
N ILE A 57 -3.71 -2.96 -14.87
CA ILE A 57 -2.86 -4.08 -14.46
C ILE A 57 -3.17 -4.53 -13.03
N PRO A 58 -2.83 -5.78 -12.68
CA PRO A 58 -2.86 -6.29 -11.31
C PRO A 58 -2.15 -5.38 -10.32
N LEU A 59 -2.67 -5.29 -9.10
CA LEU A 59 -2.14 -4.49 -8.00
C LEU A 59 -0.63 -4.70 -7.80
N GLU A 60 -0.16 -5.95 -7.88
CA GLU A 60 1.24 -6.30 -7.73
C GLU A 60 2.11 -5.71 -8.85
N GLN A 61 1.60 -5.68 -10.08
CA GLN A 61 2.30 -5.08 -11.21
C GLN A 61 2.29 -3.55 -11.13
N MET A 62 1.14 -2.96 -10.76
CA MET A 62 1.01 -1.53 -10.51
C MET A 62 2.01 -1.07 -9.44
N MET A 63 2.07 -1.79 -8.31
CA MET A 63 2.98 -1.44 -7.21
C MET A 63 4.46 -1.60 -7.56
N LYS A 64 4.81 -2.49 -8.50
CA LYS A 64 6.19 -2.54 -9.06
C LYS A 64 6.53 -1.27 -9.82
N GLN A 65 5.60 -0.74 -10.62
CA GLN A 65 5.81 0.51 -11.34
C GLN A 65 5.92 1.71 -10.38
N VAL A 66 5.01 1.81 -9.41
CA VAL A 66 5.07 2.82 -8.33
C VAL A 66 6.41 2.76 -7.60
N THR A 67 6.90 1.55 -7.29
CA THR A 67 8.19 1.37 -6.62
C THR A 67 9.35 1.85 -7.49
N LYS A 68 9.32 1.57 -8.80
CA LYS A 68 10.36 2.02 -9.73
C LYS A 68 10.40 3.56 -9.78
N GLU A 69 9.26 4.21 -9.96
CA GLU A 69 9.17 5.67 -9.98
C GLU A 69 9.61 6.28 -8.65
N LEU A 70 9.19 5.69 -7.52
CA LEU A 70 9.56 6.19 -6.19
C LEU A 70 11.08 6.11 -5.95
N LEU A 71 11.73 5.03 -6.37
CA LEU A 71 13.18 4.87 -6.26
C LEU A 71 13.93 5.88 -7.13
N GLU A 72 13.43 6.17 -8.33
CA GLU A 72 14.02 7.19 -9.21
C GLU A 72 13.89 8.58 -8.59
N LYS A 73 12.70 8.97 -8.13
CA LYS A 73 12.44 10.31 -7.58
C LYS A 73 13.07 10.55 -6.20
N SER A 74 13.12 9.53 -5.35
CA SER A 74 13.69 9.63 -4.00
C SER A 74 15.22 9.41 -3.95
N ASN A 75 15.90 9.30 -5.09
CA ASN A 75 17.31 8.89 -5.14
C ASN A 75 17.59 7.58 -4.38
N LYS A 76 16.69 6.60 -4.51
CA LYS A 76 16.73 5.28 -3.85
C LYS A 76 16.68 5.33 -2.31
N ARG A 77 16.15 6.41 -1.73
CA ARG A 77 16.03 6.58 -0.26
C ARG A 77 14.69 6.14 0.31
N GLN A 78 13.69 5.96 -0.54
CA GLN A 78 12.35 5.59 -0.13
C GLN A 78 11.86 4.38 -0.92
N ARG A 79 11.29 3.40 -0.22
CA ARG A 79 10.66 2.22 -0.81
C ARG A 79 9.32 1.95 -0.13
N PRO A 80 8.24 1.70 -0.88
CA PRO A 80 6.96 1.40 -0.26
C PRO A 80 6.97 0.00 0.36
N TRP A 81 6.23 -0.18 1.46
CA TRP A 81 6.08 -1.47 2.12
C TRP A 81 4.63 -1.95 2.02
N ILE A 82 4.43 -3.20 1.60
CA ILE A 82 3.11 -3.73 1.26
C ILE A 82 2.86 -4.98 2.07
N ASN A 83 1.75 -5.01 2.81
CA ASN A 83 1.24 -6.20 3.48
C ASN A 83 -0.13 -6.51 2.87
N SER A 84 -0.25 -7.64 2.18
CA SER A 84 -1.47 -8.04 1.49
C SER A 84 -1.88 -9.46 1.90
N CYS A 85 -3.19 -9.67 2.07
CA CYS A 85 -3.81 -10.99 2.09
C CYS A 85 -4.76 -11.20 0.90
N ILE A 86 -4.69 -10.34 -0.11
CA ILE A 86 -5.38 -10.52 -1.39
C ILE A 86 -4.80 -11.79 -2.05
N HIS A 87 -5.68 -12.68 -2.47
CA HIS A 87 -5.31 -13.94 -3.13
C HIS A 87 -5.91 -14.06 -4.53
N GLU A 88 -6.85 -13.18 -4.89
CA GLU A 88 -7.37 -13.02 -6.25
C GLU A 88 -6.68 -11.86 -6.96
N GLU A 89 -6.77 -11.83 -8.29
CA GLU A 89 -6.24 -10.71 -9.06
C GLU A 89 -7.11 -9.46 -8.85
N PHE A 90 -6.52 -8.41 -8.28
CA PHE A 90 -7.18 -7.12 -8.10
C PHE A 90 -6.66 -6.10 -9.11
N VAL A 91 -7.56 -5.49 -9.87
CA VAL A 91 -7.25 -4.50 -10.90
C VAL A 91 -8.11 -3.26 -10.67
N PHE A 92 -7.50 -2.08 -10.75
CA PHE A 92 -8.23 -0.82 -10.83
C PHE A 92 -8.69 -0.59 -12.27
N LYS A 93 -10.00 -0.42 -12.47
CA LYS A 93 -10.61 -0.14 -13.77
C LYS A 93 -11.00 1.33 -13.88
N ASN A 94 -10.82 1.90 -15.07
CA ASN A 94 -11.36 3.22 -15.38
C ASN A 94 -12.80 3.05 -15.91
N TYR A 95 -13.74 3.87 -15.44
CA TYR A 95 -15.14 3.86 -15.89
C TYR A 95 -15.50 5.16 -16.60
#